data_AF-A0A923UNT0-F1
#
_entry.id   AF-A0A923UNT0-F1
#
_cell.length_a   1.000
_cell.length_b   1.000
_cell.length_c   1.000
_cell.angle_alpha   90.00
_cell.angle_beta   90.00
_cell.angle_gamma   90.00
#
_symmetry.space_group_name_H-M   'P 1'
#
loop_
_entity.id
_entity.type
_entity.pdbx_description
1 polymer ?
#
loop_
_entity_poly.entity_id
_entity_poly.type
_entity_poly.pdbx_seq_one_letter_code
_entity_poly.pdbx_strand_id
1 'polypeptide(L)'
;MKKVFYLIILIGLYFVQKTNAQAPVGFPDGITVGTGASIPAGSTYKMAIAGGIITEKVRVATNGTVFWADFVFDKNYALRPLSKLENYIKINKHLPEMPSTSDVNKEGIDLAETQALLLQKVEELTLYVIEQNKKIERLERKSKRFYPKK
;
A
#
# COMPACT_ATOMS: atom_id res chain seq x y z
N MET A 1 -3.52 62.81 26.19
CA MET A 1 -2.34 61.94 26.37
C MET A 1 -2.68 60.46 26.64
N LYS A 2 -3.69 60.12 27.47
CA LYS A 2 -4.03 58.71 27.80
C LYS A 2 -4.50 57.82 26.62
N LYS A 3 -5.17 58.38 25.59
CA LYS A 3 -5.67 57.62 24.43
C LYS A 3 -4.56 57.09 23.50
N VAL A 4 -3.46 57.83 23.35
CA VAL A 4 -2.31 57.44 22.50
C VAL A 4 -1.55 56.27 23.14
N PHE A 5 -1.45 56.27 24.47
CA PHE A 5 -0.80 55.21 25.24
C PHE A 5 -1.56 53.87 25.14
N TYR A 6 -2.91 53.93 25.18
CA TYR A 6 -3.75 52.73 25.04
C TYR A 6 -3.69 52.14 23.62
N LEU A 7 -3.53 53.00 22.59
CA LEU A 7 -3.40 52.56 21.20
C LEU A 7 -2.06 51.86 20.95
N ILE A 8 -0.96 52.33 21.55
CA ILE A 8 0.36 51.66 21.46
C ILE A 8 0.35 50.31 22.18
N ILE A 9 -0.32 50.22 23.35
CA ILE A 9 -0.48 48.94 24.07
C ILE A 9 -1.35 47.96 23.27
N LEU A 10 -2.44 48.41 22.64
CA LEU A 10 -3.29 47.57 21.79
C LEU A 10 -2.57 47.08 20.53
N ILE A 11 -1.78 47.94 19.87
CA ILE A 11 -0.96 47.56 18.70
C ILE A 11 0.13 46.55 19.12
N GLY A 12 0.78 46.77 20.26
CA GLY A 12 1.77 45.85 20.82
C GLY A 12 1.18 44.47 21.16
N LEU A 13 0.00 44.42 21.78
CA LEU A 13 -0.70 43.15 22.07
C LEU A 13 -1.12 42.41 20.78
N TYR A 14 -1.56 43.15 19.76
CA TYR A 14 -1.96 42.58 18.47
C TYR A 14 -0.76 41.97 17.71
N PHE A 15 0.43 42.57 17.86
CA PHE A 15 1.66 42.03 17.26
C PHE A 15 2.15 40.76 17.96
N VAL A 16 2.02 40.65 19.29
CA VAL A 16 2.43 39.46 20.06
C VAL A 16 1.56 38.22 19.77
N GLN A 17 0.26 38.39 19.46
CA GLN A 17 -0.58 37.24 19.07
C GLN A 17 -0.21 36.65 17.71
N LYS A 18 0.38 37.42 16.79
CA LYS A 18 0.61 37.00 15.40
C LYS A 18 1.91 36.23 15.14
N THR A 19 2.70 35.95 16.19
CA THR A 19 3.90 35.09 16.10
C THR A 19 3.70 33.71 16.72
N ASN A 20 2.45 33.24 16.86
CA ASN A 20 2.11 31.85 17.17
C ASN A 20 1.99 30.97 15.90
N ALA A 21 2.73 31.31 14.84
CA ALA A 21 3.11 30.27 13.89
C ALA A 21 4.24 29.50 14.55
N GLN A 22 3.90 28.46 15.32
CA GLN A 22 4.85 27.45 15.75
C GLN A 22 5.61 27.05 14.48
N ALA A 23 6.88 27.43 14.36
CA ALA A 23 7.71 26.92 13.29
C ALA A 23 7.58 25.39 13.35
N PRO A 24 7.33 24.70 12.22
CA PRO A 24 7.26 23.25 12.24
C PRO A 24 8.54 22.78 12.93
N VAL A 25 8.37 22.02 14.02
CA VAL A 25 9.52 21.44 14.74
C VAL A 25 10.20 20.51 13.75
N GLY A 26 11.22 21.04 13.08
CA GLY A 26 11.98 20.31 12.09
C GLY A 26 12.94 19.40 12.84
N PHE A 27 12.83 18.10 12.62
CA PHE A 27 13.82 17.13 13.02
C PHE A 27 14.73 16.89 11.80
N PRO A 28 15.82 17.66 11.62
CA PRO A 28 16.66 17.57 10.43
C PRO A 28 17.23 16.16 10.24
N ASP A 29 17.46 15.45 11.33
CA ASP A 29 18.00 14.08 11.37
C ASP A 29 16.92 12.98 11.43
N GLY A 30 15.64 13.34 11.32
CA GLY A 30 14.50 12.41 11.39
C GLY A 30 13.98 12.16 12.81
N ILE A 31 12.88 11.41 12.92
CA ILE A 31 12.17 11.11 14.18
C ILE A 31 12.36 9.64 14.53
N THR A 32 12.99 9.33 15.66
CA THR A 32 13.07 7.98 16.21
C THR A 32 12.14 7.83 17.41
N VAL A 33 11.27 6.83 17.41
CA VAL A 33 10.35 6.52 18.53
C VAL A 33 10.70 5.15 19.10
N GLY A 34 11.01 5.10 20.39
CA GLY A 34 11.36 3.86 21.11
C GLY A 34 12.85 3.58 21.17
N THR A 35 13.26 2.85 22.21
CA THR A 35 14.67 2.53 22.47
C THR A 35 15.21 1.57 21.40
N GLY A 36 16.33 1.92 20.77
CA GLY A 36 16.98 1.10 19.73
C GLY A 36 16.50 1.37 18.30
N ALA A 37 15.50 2.24 18.11
CA ALA A 37 15.17 2.73 16.77
C ALA A 37 16.32 3.62 16.26
N SER A 38 16.79 3.34 15.04
CA SER A 38 17.78 4.17 14.37
C SER A 38 17.41 4.33 12.90
N ILE A 39 17.66 5.53 12.37
CA ILE A 39 17.56 5.82 10.95
C ILE A 39 18.97 5.65 10.39
N PRO A 40 19.21 4.77 9.40
CA PRO A 40 20.54 4.59 8.83
C PRO A 40 21.07 5.90 8.24
N ALA A 41 22.34 6.21 8.49
CA ALA A 41 23.01 7.38 7.95
C ALA A 41 22.98 7.37 6.41
N GLY A 42 22.54 8.48 5.81
CA GLY A 42 22.39 8.60 4.36
C GLY A 42 21.10 7.98 3.79
N SER A 43 20.20 7.45 4.63
CA SER A 43 18.90 6.98 4.16
C SER A 43 17.93 8.14 3.89
N THR A 44 16.93 7.88 3.05
CA THR A 44 15.85 8.82 2.74
C THR A 44 14.73 8.81 3.78
N TYR A 45 14.74 7.85 4.71
CA TYR A 45 13.72 7.70 5.75
C TYR A 45 13.76 8.86 6.74
N LYS A 46 12.58 9.35 7.13
CA LYS A 46 12.42 10.44 8.09
C LYS A 46 11.87 9.99 9.44
N MET A 47 11.49 8.72 9.57
CA MET A 47 10.94 8.17 10.81
C MET A 47 11.34 6.70 10.98
N ALA A 48 11.74 6.31 12.21
CA ALA A 48 11.94 4.92 12.61
C ALA A 48 11.23 4.67 13.94
N ILE A 49 10.55 3.53 14.08
CA ILE A 49 9.78 3.19 15.27
C ILE A 49 10.19 1.80 15.73
N ALA A 50 10.67 1.69 16.97
CA ALA A 50 10.91 0.41 17.63
C ALA A 50 9.60 -0.07 18.27
N GLY A 51 9.06 -1.18 17.78
CA GLY A 51 7.78 -1.74 18.21
C GLY A 51 6.72 -1.64 17.11
N GLY A 52 5.49 -1.30 17.49
CA GLY A 52 4.36 -1.19 16.57
C GLY A 52 3.66 0.17 16.64
N ILE A 53 2.83 0.45 15.64
CA ILE A 53 1.99 1.65 15.58
C ILE A 53 0.54 1.22 15.81
N ILE A 54 -0.12 1.80 16.81
CA ILE A 54 -1.57 1.75 16.94
C ILE A 54 -2.11 3.08 16.45
N THR A 55 -2.94 3.05 15.41
CA THR A 55 -3.59 4.23 14.84
C THR A 55 -5.00 3.88 14.41
N GLU A 56 -5.91 4.86 14.47
CA GLU A 56 -7.26 4.70 13.93
C GLU A 56 -7.25 4.67 12.39
N LYS A 57 -6.34 5.42 11.76
CA LYS A 57 -6.26 5.56 10.30
C LYS A 57 -4.81 5.75 9.84
N VAL A 58 -4.48 5.14 8.71
CA VAL A 58 -3.23 5.34 7.99
C VAL A 58 -3.54 5.58 6.51
N ARG A 59 -2.88 6.56 5.91
CA ARG A 59 -2.94 6.82 4.47
C ARG A 59 -1.51 6.83 3.95
N VAL A 60 -1.21 5.91 3.03
CA VAL A 60 0.07 5.87 2.33
C VAL A 60 -0.13 6.54 0.98
N ALA A 61 0.46 7.73 0.81
CA ALA A 61 0.45 8.44 -0.45
C ALA A 61 1.78 8.16 -1.16
N THR A 62 1.70 7.39 -2.24
CA THR A 62 2.84 7.17 -3.13
C THR A 62 2.68 8.18 -4.27
N ASN A 63 3.68 9.01 -4.52
CA ASN A 63 3.62 10.10 -5.51
C ASN A 63 3.63 9.54 -6.96
N GLY A 64 2.71 8.65 -7.29
CA GLY A 64 2.63 7.95 -8.58
C GLY A 64 3.65 6.82 -8.76
N THR A 65 4.46 6.51 -7.73
CA THR A 65 5.51 5.49 -7.81
C THR A 65 4.98 4.05 -7.74
N VAL A 66 3.79 3.85 -7.16
CA VAL A 66 3.16 2.53 -7.10
C VAL A 66 2.17 2.40 -8.26
N PHE A 67 2.46 1.44 -9.13
CA PHE A 67 1.60 1.08 -10.25
C PHE A 67 0.41 0.27 -9.74
N TRP A 68 -0.80 0.80 -9.91
CA TRP A 68 -2.03 0.07 -9.62
C TRP A 68 -2.27 -1.00 -10.68
N ALA A 69 -2.88 -2.11 -10.26
CA ALA A 69 -2.98 -3.34 -11.04
C ALA A 69 -3.95 -3.30 -12.23
N ASP A 70 -4.54 -2.15 -12.57
CA ASP A 70 -5.61 -2.02 -13.59
C ASP A 70 -5.25 -2.62 -14.97
N PHE A 71 -3.95 -2.76 -15.27
CA PHE A 71 -3.45 -3.40 -16.49
C PHE A 71 -3.76 -4.91 -16.59
N VAL A 72 -4.15 -5.60 -15.51
CA VAL A 72 -4.49 -7.02 -15.53
C VAL A 72 -5.72 -7.29 -16.43
N PHE A 73 -6.59 -6.29 -16.60
CA PHE A 73 -7.76 -6.38 -17.48
C PHE A 73 -7.49 -5.99 -18.93
N ASP A 74 -6.26 -5.61 -19.28
CA ASP A 74 -5.93 -5.32 -20.66
C ASP A 74 -6.01 -6.56 -21.54
N LYS A 75 -6.47 -6.37 -22.78
CA LYS A 75 -6.60 -7.47 -23.77
C LYS A 75 -5.28 -8.18 -24.07
N ASN A 76 -4.16 -7.48 -23.87
CA ASN A 76 -2.82 -7.99 -24.11
C ASN A 76 -2.17 -8.56 -22.84
N TYR A 77 -2.87 -8.56 -21.70
CA TYR A 77 -2.34 -9.11 -20.47
C TYR A 77 -2.16 -10.63 -20.60
N ALA A 78 -0.91 -11.08 -20.46
CA ALA A 78 -0.53 -12.48 -20.60
C ALA A 78 -0.83 -13.25 -19.31
N LEU A 79 -2.11 -13.57 -19.07
CA LEU A 79 -2.52 -14.38 -17.92
C LEU A 79 -1.80 -15.74 -17.94
N ARG A 80 -1.13 -16.07 -16.84
CA ARG A 80 -0.32 -17.29 -16.74
C ARG A 80 -1.24 -18.53 -16.77
N PRO A 81 -0.95 -19.57 -17.57
CA PRO A 81 -1.70 -20.81 -17.47
C PRO A 81 -1.60 -21.44 -16.08
N LEU A 82 -2.72 -21.93 -15.53
CA LEU A 82 -2.78 -22.54 -14.19
C LEU A 82 -1.78 -23.68 -14.00
N SER A 83 -1.49 -24.47 -15.04
CA SER A 83 -0.48 -25.53 -14.98
C SER A 83 0.94 -25.00 -14.75
N LYS A 84 1.29 -23.87 -15.38
CA LYS A 84 2.58 -23.20 -15.16
C LYS A 84 2.63 -22.55 -13.79
N LEU A 85 1.52 -21.98 -13.33
CA LEU A 85 1.41 -21.39 -12.00
C LEU A 85 1.57 -22.46 -10.91
N GLU A 86 0.92 -23.62 -11.05
CA GLU A 86 1.04 -24.75 -10.13
C GLU A 86 2.50 -25.23 -10.02
N ASN A 87 3.17 -25.41 -11.15
CA ASN A 87 4.59 -25.78 -11.17
C ASN A 87 5.46 -24.74 -10.47
N TYR A 88 5.21 -23.45 -10.71
CA TYR A 88 5.92 -22.38 -10.04
C TYR A 88 5.74 -22.44 -8.52
N ILE A 89 4.51 -22.60 -8.03
CA ILE A 89 4.21 -22.67 -6.59
C ILE A 89 4.86 -23.91 -5.95
N LYS A 90 4.85 -25.06 -6.64
CA LYS A 90 5.48 -26.28 -6.13
C LYS A 90 6.97 -26.11 -5.88
N ILE A 91 7.66 -25.42 -6.79
CA ILE A 91 9.11 -25.19 -6.76
C ILE A 91 9.47 -24.06 -5.80
N ASN A 92 8.83 -22.90 -5.92
CA ASN A 92 9.25 -21.67 -5.24
C ASN A 92 8.54 -21.44 -3.90
N LYS A 93 7.45 -22.16 -3.59
CA LYS A 93 6.65 -22.04 -2.35
C LYS A 93 6.02 -20.66 -2.09
N HIS A 94 6.07 -19.75 -3.06
CA HIS A 94 5.35 -18.47 -3.04
C HIS A 94 4.74 -18.17 -4.41
N LEU A 95 3.87 -17.18 -4.47
CA LEU A 95 3.32 -16.69 -5.73
C LEU A 95 4.38 -15.93 -6.52
N PRO A 96 4.27 -15.89 -7.85
CA PRO A 96 5.13 -15.03 -8.68
C PRO A 96 5.00 -13.58 -8.24
N GLU A 97 6.09 -12.82 -8.33
CA GLU A 97 6.20 -11.39 -7.94
C GLU A 97 6.01 -11.08 -6.45
N MET A 98 5.49 -12.03 -5.65
CA MET A 98 5.42 -11.87 -4.20
C MET A 98 6.80 -12.14 -3.58
N PRO A 99 7.22 -11.33 -2.59
CA PRO A 99 8.48 -11.52 -1.90
C PRO A 99 8.47 -12.84 -1.12
N SER A 100 9.63 -13.50 -1.05
CA SER A 100 9.77 -14.71 -0.26
C SER A 100 9.83 -14.38 1.23
N THR A 101 9.57 -15.36 2.10
CA THR A 101 9.73 -15.18 3.55
C THR A 101 11.15 -14.74 3.92
N SER A 102 12.17 -15.19 3.19
CA SER A 102 13.55 -14.76 3.44
C SER A 102 13.78 -13.29 3.08
N ASP A 103 13.12 -12.78 2.04
CA ASP A 103 13.27 -11.38 1.62
C ASP A 103 12.54 -10.47 2.60
N VAL A 104 11.32 -10.84 2.99
CA VAL A 104 10.53 -10.12 4.01
C VAL A 104 11.27 -10.03 5.33
N ASN A 105 11.95 -11.10 5.76
CA ASN A 105 12.70 -11.10 7.01
C ASN A 105 13.97 -10.22 6.97
N LYS A 106 14.53 -9.98 5.78
CA LYS A 106 15.75 -9.19 5.61
C LYS A 106 15.46 -7.71 5.36
N GLU A 107 14.51 -7.44 4.47
CA GLU A 107 14.26 -6.10 3.91
C GLU A 107 12.95 -5.48 4.40
N GLY A 108 12.07 -6.27 5.04
CA GLY A 108 10.73 -5.85 5.40
C GLY A 108 9.76 -5.88 4.22
N ILE A 109 8.65 -5.16 4.35
CA ILE A 109 7.67 -4.98 3.28
C ILE A 109 7.36 -3.50 3.10
N ASP A 110 7.29 -3.05 1.84
CA ASP A 110 6.61 -1.81 1.51
C ASP A 110 5.11 -2.09 1.47
N LEU A 111 4.36 -1.41 2.35
CA LEU A 111 2.92 -1.61 2.49
C LEU A 111 2.15 -1.24 1.20
N ALA A 112 2.56 -0.18 0.50
CA ALA A 112 1.86 0.26 -0.70
C ALA A 112 2.14 -0.67 -1.88
N GLU A 113 3.39 -1.08 -2.08
CA GLU A 113 3.77 -2.02 -3.13
C GLU A 113 3.12 -3.40 -2.91
N THR A 114 3.20 -3.92 -1.68
CA THR A 114 2.61 -5.23 -1.35
C THR A 114 1.09 -5.22 -1.51
N GLN A 115 0.42 -4.11 -1.16
CA GLN A 115 -1.02 -3.97 -1.36
C GLN A 115 -1.40 -3.92 -2.84
N ALA A 116 -0.59 -3.26 -3.69
CA ALA A 116 -0.78 -3.24 -5.13
C ALA A 116 -0.58 -4.63 -5.75
N LEU A 117 0.47 -5.35 -5.36
CA LEU A 117 0.72 -6.73 -5.77
C LEU A 117 -0.43 -7.66 -5.35
N LEU A 118 -0.95 -7.50 -4.13
CA LEU A 118 -2.08 -8.29 -3.65
C LEU A 118 -3.33 -8.04 -4.51
N LEU A 119 -3.62 -6.78 -4.85
CA LEU A 119 -4.72 -6.45 -5.74
C LEU A 119 -4.54 -7.12 -7.11
N GLN A 120 -3.33 -7.07 -7.68
CA GLN A 120 -3.02 -7.75 -8.94
C GLN A 120 -3.35 -9.24 -8.88
N LYS A 121 -2.99 -9.92 -7.77
CA LYS A 121 -3.31 -11.35 -7.61
C LYS A 121 -4.81 -11.60 -7.43
N VAL A 122 -5.55 -10.69 -6.79
CA VAL A 122 -7.03 -10.79 -6.70
C VAL A 122 -7.68 -10.66 -8.07
N GLU A 123 -7.18 -9.78 -8.92
CA GLU A 123 -7.68 -9.59 -10.28
C GLU A 123 -7.35 -10.80 -11.18
N GLU A 124 -6.11 -11.31 -11.13
CA GLU A 124 -5.72 -12.55 -11.80
C GLU A 124 -6.61 -13.73 -11.36
N LEU A 125 -6.89 -13.86 -10.06
CA LEU A 125 -7.79 -14.88 -9.51
C LEU A 125 -9.21 -14.73 -10.04
N THR A 126 -9.71 -13.51 -10.16
CA THR A 126 -11.03 -13.24 -10.73
C THR A 126 -11.11 -13.69 -12.19
N LEU A 127 -10.06 -13.45 -12.99
CA LEU A 127 -9.99 -13.95 -14.37
C LEU A 127 -10.01 -15.49 -14.42
N TYR A 128 -9.25 -16.17 -13.56
CA TYR A 128 -9.29 -17.64 -13.49
C TYR A 128 -10.67 -18.16 -13.08
N VAL A 129 -11.36 -17.50 -12.15
CA VAL A 129 -12.72 -17.88 -11.72
C VAL A 129 -13.72 -17.72 -12.87
N ILE A 130 -13.65 -16.61 -13.63
CA ILE A 130 -14.50 -16.40 -14.80
C ILE A 130 -14.25 -17.49 -15.86
N GLU A 131 -12.99 -17.85 -16.11
CA GLU A 131 -12.64 -18.93 -17.04
C GLU A 131 -13.20 -20.29 -16.58
N GLN A 132 -13.06 -20.58 -15.28
CA GLN A 132 -13.59 -21.80 -14.69
C GLN A 132 -15.11 -21.88 -14.79
N ASN A 133 -15.83 -20.79 -14.50
CA ASN A 133 -17.29 -20.74 -14.63
C ASN A 133 -17.73 -21.01 -16.08
N LYS A 134 -17.08 -20.40 -17.07
CA LYS A 134 -17.35 -20.68 -18.50
C LYS A 134 -17.12 -22.16 -18.86
N LYS A 135 -16.11 -22.79 -18.27
CA LYS A 135 -15.83 -24.22 -18.47
C LYS A 135 -16.93 -25.08 -17.84
N ILE A 136 -17.40 -24.75 -16.64
CA ILE A 136 -18.51 -25.44 -15.96
C ILE A 136 -19.79 -25.35 -16.78
N GLU A 137 -20.21 -24.15 -17.19
CA GLU A 137 -21.40 -23.96 -18.04
C GLU A 137 -21.33 -24.75 -19.35
N ARG A 138 -20.15 -24.84 -19.96
CA ARG A 138 -19.93 -25.65 -21.16
C ARG A 138 -20.08 -27.14 -20.88
N LEU A 139 -19.59 -27.63 -19.74
CA LEU A 139 -19.73 -29.02 -19.33
C LEU A 139 -21.18 -29.36 -18.98
N GLU A 140 -21.90 -28.47 -18.29
CA GLU A 140 -23.31 -28.65 -17.97
C GLU A 140 -24.19 -28.68 -19.22
N ARG A 141 -23.94 -27.79 -20.19
CA ARG A 141 -24.65 -27.82 -21.48
C ARG A 141 -24.43 -29.14 -22.22
N LYS A 142 -23.19 -29.66 -22.22
CA LYS A 142 -22.89 -30.98 -22.78
C LYS A 142 -23.63 -32.08 -22.03
N SER A 143 -23.58 -32.07 -20.70
CA SER A 143 -24.28 -33.05 -19.86
C SER A 143 -25.79 -33.07 -20.13
N LYS A 144 -26.45 -31.91 -20.18
CA LYS A 144 -27.89 -31.79 -20.52
C LYS A 144 -28.22 -32.34 -21.91
N ARG A 145 -27.32 -32.17 -22.89
CA ARG A 145 -27.50 -32.74 -24.24
C ARG A 145 -27.40 -34.27 -24.25
N PHE A 146 -26.54 -34.86 -23.43
CA PHE A 146 -26.36 -36.31 -23.35
C PHE A 146 -27.37 -37.01 -22.42
N TYR A 147 -27.86 -36.31 -21.40
CA TYR A 147 -28.85 -36.82 -20.43
C TYR A 147 -30.05 -35.87 -20.34
N PRO A 148 -30.92 -35.81 -21.35
CA PRO A 148 -32.16 -35.04 -21.25
C PRO A 148 -33.02 -35.64 -20.13
N LYS A 149 -33.41 -34.84 -19.14
CA LYS A 149 -34.43 -35.27 -18.16
C LYS A 149 -35.74 -35.52 -18.93
N LYS A 150 -36.29 -36.73 -18.77
CA LYS A 150 -37.62 -37.10 -19.29
C LYS A 150 -38.71 -36.19 -18.73
#